data_AF-A0A494XLB5-F1
#
_entry.id   AF-A0A494XLB5-F1
#
_cell.length_a   1.000
_cell.length_b   1.000
_cell.length_c   1.000
_cell.angle_alpha   90.00
_cell.angle_beta   90.00
_cell.angle_gamma   90.00
#
_symmetry.space_group_name_H-M   'P 1'
#
loop_
_entity.id
_entity.type
_entity.pdbx_description
1 polymer ?
#
loop_
_entity_poly.entity_id
_entity_poly.type
_entity_poly.pdbx_seq_one_letter_code
_entity_poly.pdbx_strand_id
1 'polypeptide(L)'
;MTEAEALLEVWRGRLALISSNLNELASSESTKRVRIRARQNEYKGRTKEQADRAIELMRALSDDYLLLANAVNDANEALRGGFFVNREARLERVSALLGSGAISRATGAVPIANRALLGSAQHADRLSADELLALMESEFASARDALHAIDQAEQQNKMAIEALRRDYERLDTVAASLGVTSDRPSFIELQDLGQDPLAATAGIEAMRRALETWAALIGKTTQAKEGATTGIARAGATLGELRGMSARYETERAKVESLLGTEAAATVPPLPADTVGMLTRWFETLRSSLEQGHWTAVNVGLAHLEAALEEATAAAEKALVGARGKCDELDDLRGRFSALKAKETAIAAQSQHQLGTEAIKAEIATALSARPVDVPMAVERLRQYQMLLSGQLQ
;
A
#
# COMPACT_ATOMS: atom_id res chain seq x y z
N MET A 1 47.83 -12.17 62.33
CA MET A 1 47.66 -11.60 60.98
C MET A 1 48.20 -10.19 61.03
N THR A 2 49.20 -9.86 60.24
CA THR A 2 49.72 -8.48 60.13
C THR A 2 48.82 -7.63 59.26
N GLU A 3 48.89 -6.30 59.42
CA GLU A 3 48.11 -5.34 58.61
C GLU A 3 48.36 -5.52 57.10
N ALA A 4 49.60 -5.82 56.69
CA ALA A 4 49.95 -6.11 55.29
C ALA A 4 49.42 -7.47 54.79
N GLU A 5 49.37 -8.50 55.64
CA GLU A 5 48.72 -9.78 55.30
C GLU A 5 47.22 -9.56 55.07
N ALA A 6 46.57 -8.75 55.92
CA ALA A 6 45.16 -8.39 55.75
C ALA A 6 44.93 -7.60 54.46
N LEU A 7 45.80 -6.63 54.16
CA LEU A 7 45.74 -5.83 52.93
C LEU A 7 45.89 -6.70 51.66
N LEU A 8 46.82 -7.65 51.66
CA LEU A 8 47.00 -8.57 50.53
C LEU A 8 45.82 -9.53 50.35
N GLU A 9 45.23 -10.03 51.43
CA GLU A 9 44.00 -10.84 51.35
C GLU A 9 42.83 -10.03 50.76
N VAL A 10 42.68 -8.76 51.15
CA VAL A 10 41.68 -7.85 50.55
C VAL A 10 41.91 -7.70 49.04
N TRP A 11 43.15 -7.45 48.62
CA TRP A 11 43.49 -7.29 47.20
C TRP A 11 43.31 -8.57 46.38
N ARG A 12 43.61 -9.75 46.95
CA ARG A 12 43.31 -11.04 46.33
C ARG A 12 41.81 -11.24 46.12
N GLY A 13 41.01 -10.91 47.14
CA GLY A 13 39.56 -10.94 47.04
C GLY A 13 39.03 -10.01 45.94
N ARG A 14 39.56 -8.78 45.87
CA ARG A 14 39.22 -7.80 44.82
C ARG A 14 39.60 -8.32 43.42
N LEU A 15 40.80 -8.86 43.23
CA LEU A 15 41.23 -9.43 41.94
C LEU A 15 40.33 -10.59 41.48
N ALA A 16 39.92 -11.46 42.40
CA ALA A 16 39.00 -12.55 42.08
C ALA A 16 37.63 -12.01 41.61
N LEU A 17 37.10 -10.98 42.27
CA LEU A 17 35.85 -10.31 41.87
C LEU A 17 35.98 -9.62 40.51
N ILE A 18 37.07 -8.89 40.27
CA ILE A 18 37.35 -8.23 38.99
C ILE A 18 37.41 -9.29 37.88
N SER A 19 38.14 -10.38 38.09
CA SER A 19 38.25 -11.46 37.12
C SER A 19 36.87 -12.09 36.80
N SER A 20 36.04 -12.34 37.82
CA SER A 20 34.67 -12.84 37.61
C SER A 20 33.84 -11.87 36.79
N ASN A 21 33.82 -10.59 37.17
CA ASN A 21 33.03 -9.56 36.50
C ASN A 21 33.46 -9.32 35.05
N LEU A 22 34.77 -9.28 34.78
CA LEU A 22 35.30 -9.15 33.42
C LEU A 22 34.95 -10.37 32.57
N ASN A 23 35.05 -11.58 33.15
CA ASN A 23 34.68 -12.80 32.45
C ASN A 23 33.17 -12.86 32.18
N GLU A 24 32.32 -12.49 33.14
CA GLU A 24 30.86 -12.42 32.96
C GLU A 24 30.48 -11.41 31.86
N LEU A 25 31.04 -10.20 31.91
CA LEU A 25 30.80 -9.20 30.87
C LEU A 25 31.25 -9.72 29.50
N ALA A 26 32.47 -10.25 29.39
CA ALA A 26 33.01 -10.74 28.12
C ALA A 26 32.30 -12.00 27.58
N SER A 27 31.77 -12.84 28.47
CA SER A 27 31.10 -14.09 28.12
C SER A 27 29.60 -13.93 27.88
N SER A 28 29.00 -12.80 28.29
CA SER A 28 27.60 -12.49 28.01
C SER A 28 27.29 -12.51 26.50
N GLU A 29 26.11 -13.01 26.17
CA GLU A 29 25.70 -13.20 24.76
C GLU A 29 25.54 -11.87 24.02
N SER A 30 25.03 -10.84 24.71
CA SER A 30 24.92 -9.48 24.18
C SER A 30 26.29 -8.92 23.80
N THR A 31 27.28 -9.05 24.67
CA THR A 31 28.66 -8.57 24.40
C THR A 31 29.31 -9.33 23.25
N LYS A 32 29.15 -10.65 23.19
CA LYS A 32 29.64 -11.46 22.06
C LYS A 32 29.02 -11.02 20.74
N ARG A 33 27.70 -10.83 20.71
CA ARG A 33 26.98 -10.36 19.52
C ARG A 33 27.48 -9.00 19.06
N VAL A 34 27.54 -8.01 19.96
CA VAL A 34 28.01 -6.65 19.62
C VAL A 34 29.45 -6.70 19.09
N ARG A 35 30.34 -7.47 19.72
CA ARG A 35 31.73 -7.63 19.26
C ARG A 35 31.84 -8.22 17.86
N ILE A 36 31.05 -9.26 17.56
CA ILE A 36 31.04 -9.91 16.25
C ILE A 36 30.57 -8.94 15.18
N ARG A 37 29.42 -8.28 15.41
CA ARG A 37 28.82 -7.33 14.48
C ARG A 37 29.70 -6.10 14.23
N ALA A 38 30.30 -5.55 15.28
CA ALA A 38 31.26 -4.44 15.16
C ALA A 38 32.47 -4.83 14.30
N ARG A 39 33.05 -6.02 14.53
CA ARG A 39 34.17 -6.55 13.73
C ARG A 39 33.80 -6.75 12.26
N GLN A 40 32.55 -7.09 11.98
CA GLN A 40 32.04 -7.26 10.62
C GLN A 40 31.61 -5.94 9.95
N ASN A 41 31.81 -4.79 10.62
CA ASN A 41 31.34 -3.47 10.17
C ASN A 41 29.82 -3.42 9.92
N GLU A 42 29.04 -4.19 10.68
CA GLU A 42 27.58 -4.17 10.57
C GLU A 42 26.93 -2.99 11.28
N TYR A 43 27.67 -2.32 12.18
CA TYR A 43 27.20 -1.09 12.83
C TYR A 43 27.64 0.16 12.07
N LYS A 44 26.76 1.17 12.06
CA LYS A 44 26.98 2.51 11.52
C LYS A 44 26.70 3.58 12.57
N GLY A 45 27.12 4.81 12.26
CA GLY A 45 26.79 6.00 13.02
C GLY A 45 27.08 5.89 14.51
N ARG A 46 26.11 6.26 15.34
CA ARG A 46 26.26 6.34 16.79
C ARG A 46 26.49 4.97 17.42
N THR A 47 25.83 3.94 16.92
CA THR A 47 26.00 2.57 17.42
C THR A 47 27.42 2.07 17.18
N LYS A 48 28.01 2.37 16.01
CA LYS A 48 29.40 2.00 15.72
C LYS A 48 30.36 2.66 16.70
N GLU A 49 30.25 3.98 16.88
CA GLU A 49 31.11 4.75 17.80
C GLU A 49 31.05 4.21 19.23
N GLN A 50 29.84 3.90 19.72
CA GLN A 50 29.67 3.33 21.06
C GLN A 50 30.19 1.90 21.18
N ALA A 51 29.96 1.05 20.17
CA ALA A 51 30.46 -0.31 20.15
C ALA A 51 31.98 -0.35 20.14
N ASP A 52 32.62 0.43 19.26
CA ASP A 52 34.08 0.50 19.15
C ASP A 52 34.69 0.99 20.46
N ARG A 53 34.14 2.06 21.06
CA ARG A 53 34.57 2.57 22.37
C ARG A 53 34.44 1.52 23.48
N ALA A 54 33.32 0.80 23.55
CA ALA A 54 33.12 -0.22 24.58
C ALA A 54 34.11 -1.38 24.42
N ILE A 55 34.42 -1.78 23.18
CA ILE A 55 35.39 -2.83 22.87
C ILE A 55 36.81 -2.39 23.26
N GLU A 56 37.16 -1.13 23.02
CA GLU A 56 38.45 -0.57 23.45
C GLU A 56 38.58 -0.53 24.96
N LEU A 57 37.54 -0.08 25.68
CA LEU A 57 37.49 -0.11 27.14
C LEU A 57 37.66 -1.53 27.70
N MET A 58 37.02 -2.52 27.08
CA MET A 58 37.19 -3.92 27.49
C MET A 58 38.63 -4.44 27.31
N ARG A 59 39.35 -3.97 26.29
CA ARG A 59 40.76 -4.30 26.10
C ARG A 59 41.62 -3.62 27.18
N ALA A 60 41.39 -2.32 27.40
CA ALA A 60 42.08 -1.56 28.45
C ALA A 60 41.90 -2.19 29.84
N LEU A 61 40.68 -2.62 30.18
CA LEU A 61 40.38 -3.33 31.43
C LEU A 61 41.15 -4.63 31.59
N SER A 62 41.40 -5.36 30.50
CA SER A 62 42.20 -6.59 30.55
C SER A 62 43.68 -6.27 30.80
N ASP A 63 44.20 -5.22 30.17
CA ASP A 63 45.58 -4.76 30.37
C ASP A 63 45.77 -4.22 31.81
N ASP A 64 44.84 -3.40 32.29
CA ASP A 64 44.85 -2.84 33.65
C ASP A 64 44.68 -3.93 34.72
N TYR A 65 43.88 -4.97 34.47
CA TYR A 65 43.80 -6.14 35.33
C TYR A 65 45.16 -6.84 35.46
N LEU A 66 45.90 -7.01 34.36
CA LEU A 66 47.23 -7.62 34.41
C LEU A 66 48.23 -6.75 35.18
N LEU A 67 48.17 -5.42 35.00
CA LEU A 67 48.99 -4.48 35.77
C LEU A 67 48.71 -4.60 37.28
N LEU A 68 47.43 -4.61 37.66
CA LEU A 68 47.02 -4.74 39.06
C LEU A 68 47.40 -6.12 39.63
N ALA A 69 47.19 -7.19 38.87
CA ALA A 69 47.56 -8.55 39.28
C ALA A 69 49.07 -8.70 39.50
N ASN A 70 49.89 -8.10 38.62
CA ASN A 70 51.34 -8.08 38.78
C ASN A 70 51.76 -7.30 40.03
N ALA A 71 51.19 -6.12 40.28
CA ALA A 71 51.48 -5.35 41.48
C ALA A 71 51.15 -6.12 42.78
N VAL A 72 50.03 -6.84 42.81
CA VAL A 72 49.64 -7.68 43.95
C VAL A 72 50.54 -8.92 44.09
N ASN A 73 50.96 -9.53 42.98
CA ASN A 73 51.91 -10.63 42.99
C ASN A 73 53.29 -10.19 43.51
N ASP A 74 53.81 -9.06 43.02
CA ASP A 74 55.08 -8.48 43.47
C ASP A 74 55.03 -8.13 44.97
N ALA A 75 53.90 -7.58 45.43
CA ALA A 75 53.68 -7.31 46.85
C ALA A 75 53.65 -8.61 47.67
N ASN A 76 53.02 -9.67 47.17
CA ASN A 76 53.02 -10.98 47.82
C ASN A 76 54.42 -11.62 47.87
N GLU A 77 55.21 -11.49 46.80
CA GLU A 77 56.61 -11.93 46.80
C GLU A 77 57.47 -11.14 47.78
N ALA A 78 57.27 -9.81 47.86
CA ALA A 78 57.93 -8.95 48.84
C ALA A 78 57.59 -9.35 50.29
N LEU A 79 56.34 -9.73 50.57
CA LEU A 79 55.92 -10.23 51.89
C LEU A 79 56.61 -11.57 52.24
N ARG A 80 56.71 -12.49 51.28
CA ARG A 80 57.41 -13.78 51.45
C ARG A 80 58.89 -13.56 51.75
N GLY A 81 59.55 -12.67 51.02
CA GLY A 81 60.92 -12.22 51.27
C GLY A 81 62.00 -13.31 51.12
N GLY A 82 63.27 -12.89 51.15
CA GLY A 82 64.43 -13.78 51.29
C GLY A 82 64.88 -13.90 52.75
N PHE A 83 65.68 -14.91 53.07
CA PHE A 83 66.17 -15.23 54.44
C PHE A 83 66.85 -14.06 55.20
N PHE A 84 67.20 -12.96 54.53
CA PHE A 84 67.99 -11.84 55.10
C PHE A 84 67.26 -10.48 55.15
N VAL A 85 65.96 -10.39 54.82
CA VAL A 85 65.23 -9.12 54.83
C VAL A 85 64.43 -8.96 56.14
N ASN A 86 64.67 -7.87 56.87
CA ASN A 86 63.92 -7.54 58.09
C ASN A 86 62.41 -7.42 57.78
N ARG A 87 61.57 -7.88 58.71
CA ARG A 87 60.11 -7.88 58.61
C ARG A 87 59.54 -6.49 58.33
N GLU A 88 60.05 -5.45 58.98
CA GLU A 88 59.59 -4.06 58.77
C GLU A 88 59.83 -3.58 57.34
N ALA A 89 61.01 -3.84 56.77
CA ALA A 89 61.34 -3.49 55.39
C ALA A 89 60.46 -4.24 54.37
N ARG A 90 59.99 -5.45 54.70
CA ARG A 90 59.01 -6.19 53.86
C ARG A 90 57.65 -5.53 53.88
N LEU A 91 57.18 -5.10 55.05
CA LEU A 91 55.89 -4.41 55.19
C LEU A 91 55.89 -3.06 54.48
N GLU A 92 56.97 -2.27 54.63
CA GLU A 92 57.13 -0.98 53.95
C GLU A 92 57.13 -1.15 52.42
N ARG A 93 57.79 -2.20 51.90
CA ARG A 93 57.80 -2.51 50.47
C ARG A 93 56.42 -2.93 49.93
N VAL A 94 55.64 -3.67 50.70
CA VAL A 94 54.24 -4.01 50.35
C VAL A 94 53.40 -2.74 50.27
N SER A 95 53.49 -1.87 51.27
CA SER A 95 52.77 -0.59 51.28
C SER A 95 53.21 0.33 50.12
N ALA A 96 54.48 0.34 49.74
CA ALA A 96 54.95 1.11 48.60
C ALA A 96 54.41 0.57 47.26
N LEU A 97 54.41 -0.76 47.06
CA LEU A 97 53.93 -1.38 45.82
C LEU A 97 52.43 -1.21 45.61
N LEU A 98 51.63 -1.18 46.67
CA LEU A 98 50.18 -1.06 46.57
C LEU A 98 49.69 0.39 46.76
N GLY A 99 50.39 1.19 47.57
CA GLY A 99 49.94 2.52 47.98
C GLY A 99 50.62 3.70 47.29
N SER A 100 51.84 3.59 46.78
CA SER A 100 52.60 4.74 46.27
C SER A 100 52.85 4.68 44.76
N GLY A 101 51.86 5.04 43.93
CA GLY A 101 52.08 5.36 42.50
C GLY A 101 52.91 4.33 41.71
N ALA A 102 52.94 3.07 42.14
CA ALA A 102 53.94 2.11 41.71
C ALA A 102 53.59 1.45 40.37
N ILE A 103 52.32 1.56 39.99
CA ILE A 103 51.81 0.99 38.74
C ILE A 103 51.98 2.03 37.64
N SER A 104 52.69 1.66 36.59
CA SER A 104 52.95 2.50 35.42
C SER A 104 51.99 2.11 34.29
N ARG A 105 50.94 2.89 34.09
CA ARG A 105 49.93 2.67 33.02
C ARG A 105 50.29 3.51 31.79
N ALA A 106 50.37 2.90 30.62
CA ALA A 106 50.61 3.64 29.38
C ALA A 106 49.36 4.43 28.96
N THR A 107 49.47 5.75 28.81
CA THR A 107 48.33 6.64 28.51
C THR A 107 48.33 7.19 27.08
N GLY A 108 49.38 6.93 26.31
CA GLY A 108 49.44 7.28 24.89
C GLY A 108 50.85 7.36 24.35
N ALA A 109 50.99 7.41 23.02
CA ALA A 109 52.28 7.63 22.39
C ALA A 109 52.73 9.09 22.58
N VAL A 110 53.98 9.28 22.99
CA VAL A 110 54.60 10.61 23.01
C VAL A 110 54.86 11.02 21.54
N PRO A 111 54.35 12.17 21.06
CA PRO A 111 54.66 12.68 19.73
C PRO A 111 56.17 12.75 19.53
N ILE A 112 56.67 12.40 18.33
CA ILE A 112 58.12 12.31 18.08
C ILE A 112 58.84 13.65 18.34
N ALA A 113 58.16 14.77 18.12
CA ALA A 113 58.67 16.12 18.42
C ALA A 113 58.96 16.35 19.91
N ASN A 114 58.31 15.59 20.80
CA ASN A 114 58.47 15.67 22.25
C ASN A 114 59.24 14.47 22.82
N ARG A 115 59.78 13.59 21.96
CA ARG A 115 60.50 12.39 22.37
C ARG A 115 61.99 12.69 22.46
N ALA A 116 62.58 12.52 23.64
CA ALA A 116 64.04 12.51 23.80
C ALA A 116 64.63 11.21 23.22
N LEU A 117 65.89 11.23 22.76
CA LEU A 117 66.57 10.06 22.15
C LEU A 117 66.57 8.81 23.07
N LEU A 118 66.59 9.02 24.39
CA LEU A 118 66.50 7.97 25.43
C LEU A 118 65.18 8.03 26.21
N GLY A 119 64.22 8.86 25.79
CA GLY A 119 62.93 9.01 26.46
C GLY A 119 61.98 7.87 26.11
N SER A 120 61.07 7.55 27.03
CA SER A 120 60.00 6.58 26.77
C SER A 120 59.20 6.98 25.52
N ALA A 121 58.87 5.98 24.71
CA ALA A 121 57.99 6.17 23.56
C ALA A 121 56.53 6.46 23.94
N GLN A 122 56.17 6.23 25.20
CA GLN A 122 54.82 6.33 25.74
C GLN A 122 54.77 7.20 27.00
N HIS A 123 53.70 7.98 27.13
CA HIS A 123 53.33 8.59 28.40
C HIS A 123 52.92 7.48 29.37
N ALA A 124 53.38 7.59 30.61
CA ALA A 124 53.07 6.65 31.67
C ALA A 124 52.58 7.40 32.89
N ASP A 125 51.34 7.13 33.28
CA ASP A 125 50.78 7.64 34.52
C ASP A 125 51.18 6.68 35.65
N ARG A 126 51.61 7.27 36.76
CA ARG A 126 51.94 6.53 37.98
C ARG A 126 50.74 6.52 38.89
N LEU A 127 50.16 5.34 39.07
CA LEU A 127 48.93 5.12 39.82
C LEU A 127 49.18 4.17 40.99
N SER A 128 48.52 4.43 42.10
CA SER A 128 48.35 3.46 43.18
C SER A 128 47.37 2.36 42.77
N ALA A 129 47.33 1.25 43.53
CA ALA A 129 46.40 0.17 43.26
C ALA A 129 44.93 0.61 43.40
N ASP A 130 44.62 1.47 44.38
CA ASP A 130 43.26 2.00 44.57
C ASP A 130 42.86 3.00 43.46
N GLU A 131 43.78 3.84 42.97
CA GLU A 131 43.51 4.74 41.84
C GLU A 131 43.27 3.97 40.54
N LEU A 132 44.07 2.93 40.28
CA LEU A 132 43.86 2.06 39.12
C LEU A 132 42.51 1.33 39.23
N LEU A 133 42.16 0.82 40.41
CA LEU A 133 40.88 0.18 40.64
C LEU A 133 39.70 1.13 40.37
N ALA A 134 39.76 2.38 40.88
CA ALA A 134 38.71 3.37 40.63
C ALA A 134 38.54 3.67 39.14
N LEU A 135 39.65 3.71 38.38
CA LEU A 135 39.61 3.88 36.94
C LEU A 135 38.98 2.66 36.25
N MET A 136 39.40 1.45 36.62
CA MET A 136 38.81 0.21 36.12
C MET A 136 37.31 0.11 36.41
N GLU A 137 36.84 0.54 37.59
CA GLU A 137 35.42 0.58 37.93
C GLU A 137 34.63 1.51 37.00
N SER A 138 35.17 2.71 36.74
CA SER A 138 34.55 3.68 35.82
C SER A 138 34.53 3.16 34.38
N GLU A 139 35.63 2.59 33.90
CA GLU A 139 35.74 2.02 32.55
C GLU A 139 34.82 0.80 32.38
N PHE A 140 34.73 -0.07 33.40
CA PHE A 140 33.82 -1.21 33.44
C PHE A 140 32.36 -0.77 33.35
N ALA A 141 31.95 0.21 34.17
CA ALA A 141 30.60 0.75 34.13
C ALA A 141 30.27 1.34 32.75
N SER A 142 31.18 2.13 32.18
CA SER A 142 31.00 2.72 30.85
C SER A 142 30.89 1.66 29.75
N ALA A 143 31.70 0.61 29.78
CA ALA A 143 31.65 -0.47 28.80
C ALA A 143 30.35 -1.28 28.94
N ARG A 144 29.99 -1.68 30.17
CA ARG A 144 28.75 -2.40 30.48
C ARG A 144 27.52 -1.64 30.00
N ASP A 145 27.43 -0.36 30.35
CA ASP A 145 26.25 0.45 30.07
C ASP A 145 26.09 0.71 28.56
N ALA A 146 27.20 0.93 27.84
CA ALA A 146 27.18 1.05 26.38
C ALA A 146 26.73 -0.24 25.70
N LEU A 147 27.29 -1.39 26.09
CA LEU A 147 26.92 -2.70 25.53
C LEU A 147 25.45 -3.03 25.81
N HIS A 148 24.98 -2.71 27.03
CA HIS A 148 23.58 -2.90 27.40
C HIS A 148 22.63 -1.99 26.61
N ALA A 149 22.99 -0.71 26.43
CA ALA A 149 22.20 0.23 25.64
C ALA A 149 22.06 -0.21 24.18
N ILE A 150 23.14 -0.70 23.57
CA ILE A 150 23.11 -1.25 22.20
C ILE A 150 22.19 -2.47 22.13
N ASP A 151 22.34 -3.42 23.05
CA ASP A 151 21.50 -4.62 23.10
C ASP A 151 20.01 -4.27 23.28
N GLN A 152 19.70 -3.38 24.21
CA GLN A 152 18.34 -2.93 24.45
C GLN A 152 17.75 -2.25 23.20
N ALA A 153 18.51 -1.39 22.54
CA ALA A 153 18.07 -0.71 21.32
C ALA A 153 17.85 -1.70 20.17
N GLU A 154 18.71 -2.70 20.00
CA GLU A 154 18.49 -3.79 19.04
C GLU A 154 17.18 -4.52 19.31
N GLN A 155 16.95 -4.95 20.56
CA GLN A 155 15.76 -5.71 20.92
C GLN A 155 14.47 -4.90 20.74
N GLN A 156 14.46 -3.63 21.18
CA GLN A 156 13.30 -2.75 21.06
C GLN A 156 12.94 -2.47 19.60
N ASN A 157 13.94 -2.23 18.75
CA ASN A 157 13.72 -1.81 17.37
C ASN A 157 13.53 -2.99 16.40
N LYS A 158 13.98 -4.21 16.76
CA LYS A 158 13.93 -5.38 15.88
C LYS A 158 12.55 -5.66 15.32
N MET A 159 11.53 -5.77 16.18
CA MET A 159 10.17 -6.07 15.74
C MET A 159 9.59 -4.97 14.84
N ALA A 160 9.90 -3.71 15.14
CA ALA A 160 9.44 -2.56 14.34
C ALA A 160 10.08 -2.57 12.94
N ILE A 161 11.40 -2.78 12.84
CA ILE A 161 12.11 -2.84 11.56
C ILE A 161 11.64 -4.03 10.73
N GLU A 162 11.43 -5.20 11.35
CA GLU A 162 10.88 -6.37 10.65
C GLU A 162 9.45 -6.14 10.14
N ALA A 163 8.61 -5.45 10.91
CA ALA A 163 7.27 -5.07 10.47
C ALA A 163 7.32 -4.12 9.27
N LEU A 164 8.14 -3.06 9.33
CA LEU A 164 8.35 -2.14 8.22
C LEU A 164 8.86 -2.85 6.97
N ARG A 165 9.74 -3.85 7.12
CA ARG A 165 10.22 -4.67 5.99
C ARG A 165 9.11 -5.45 5.32
N ARG A 166 8.28 -6.14 6.11
CA ARG A 166 7.13 -6.88 5.57
C ARG A 166 6.13 -5.96 4.88
N ASP A 167 5.86 -4.79 5.46
CA ASP A 167 4.98 -3.80 4.84
C ASP A 167 5.55 -3.27 3.52
N TYR A 168 6.84 -2.96 3.49
CA TYR A 168 7.53 -2.55 2.28
C TYR A 168 7.44 -3.61 1.17
N GLU A 169 7.78 -4.87 1.47
CA GLU A 169 7.75 -5.98 0.48
C GLU A 169 6.33 -6.24 -0.05
N ARG A 170 5.33 -6.15 0.84
CA ARG A 170 3.91 -6.26 0.47
C ARG A 170 3.50 -5.14 -0.47
N LEU A 171 3.80 -3.89 -0.11
CA LEU A 171 3.46 -2.72 -0.94
C LEU A 171 4.20 -2.74 -2.28
N ASP A 172 5.45 -3.18 -2.29
CA ASP A 172 6.24 -3.30 -3.53
C ASP A 172 5.64 -4.30 -4.51
N THR A 173 5.19 -5.45 -4.00
CA THR A 173 4.51 -6.46 -4.83
C THR A 173 3.25 -5.89 -5.48
N VAL A 174 2.45 -5.14 -4.71
CA VAL A 174 1.23 -4.50 -5.22
C VAL A 174 1.58 -3.39 -6.21
N ALA A 175 2.54 -2.53 -5.89
CA ALA A 175 2.99 -1.44 -6.77
C ALA A 175 3.51 -1.98 -8.11
N ALA A 176 4.31 -3.05 -8.10
CA ALA A 176 4.80 -3.71 -9.31
C ALA A 176 3.65 -4.24 -10.18
N SER A 177 2.62 -4.84 -9.57
CA SER A 177 1.42 -5.31 -10.30
C SER A 177 0.58 -4.18 -10.92
N LEU A 178 0.77 -2.96 -10.42
CA LEU A 178 0.11 -1.74 -10.90
C LEU A 178 1.03 -0.87 -11.77
N GLY A 179 2.30 -1.26 -11.98
CA GLY A 179 3.28 -0.45 -12.71
C GLY A 179 3.61 0.89 -12.02
N VAL A 180 3.36 1.02 -10.72
CA VAL A 180 3.66 2.24 -9.94
C VAL A 180 5.13 2.21 -9.54
N THR A 181 5.95 3.09 -10.14
CA THR A 181 7.39 3.16 -9.89
C THR A 181 7.83 4.45 -9.19
N SER A 182 6.99 5.48 -9.17
CA SER A 182 7.26 6.77 -8.53
C SER A 182 7.01 6.74 -7.02
N ASP A 183 7.74 7.58 -6.27
CA ASP A 183 7.55 7.86 -4.84
C ASP A 183 7.72 6.66 -3.88
N ARG A 184 8.43 5.63 -4.34
CA ARG A 184 8.79 4.47 -3.53
C ARG A 184 9.82 4.86 -2.45
N PRO A 185 9.58 4.55 -1.16
CA PRO A 185 10.58 4.74 -0.10
C PRO A 185 11.86 3.92 -0.35
N SER A 186 13.01 4.36 0.17
CA SER A 186 14.28 3.66 -0.05
C SER A 186 14.40 2.42 0.84
N PHE A 187 14.59 1.24 0.23
CA PHE A 187 14.92 0.03 0.99
C PHE A 187 16.25 0.13 1.75
N ILE A 188 17.19 0.91 1.21
CA ILE A 188 18.53 1.09 1.79
C ILE A 188 18.40 1.80 3.13
N GLU A 189 17.54 2.83 3.22
CA GLU A 189 17.27 3.52 4.47
C GLU A 189 16.71 2.57 5.53
N LEU A 190 15.83 1.63 5.15
CA LEU A 190 15.32 0.62 6.07
C LEU A 190 16.41 -0.35 6.56
N GLN A 191 17.37 -0.71 5.70
CA GLN A 191 18.52 -1.52 6.11
C GLN A 191 19.43 -0.77 7.08
N ASP A 192 19.66 0.52 6.82
CA ASP A 192 20.51 1.37 7.65
C ASP A 192 19.95 1.53 9.08
N LEU A 193 18.63 1.50 9.27
CA LEU A 193 18.00 1.48 10.60
C LEU A 193 18.41 0.26 11.44
N GLY A 194 18.67 -0.88 10.81
CA GLY A 194 19.17 -2.09 11.49
C GLY A 194 20.66 -2.04 11.82
N GLN A 195 21.39 -1.07 11.25
CA GLN A 195 22.83 -0.88 11.43
C GLN A 195 23.15 0.22 12.44
N ASP A 196 22.21 1.14 12.74
CA ASP A 196 22.35 2.12 13.83
C ASP A 196 21.16 2.10 14.81
N PRO A 197 20.96 1.02 15.58
CA PRO A 197 19.82 0.86 16.49
C PRO A 197 19.70 1.99 17.52
N LEU A 198 20.80 2.60 17.98
CA LEU A 198 20.76 3.72 18.94
C LEU A 198 20.16 5.01 18.34
N ALA A 199 20.22 5.18 17.02
CA ALA A 199 19.64 6.33 16.32
C ALA A 199 18.34 5.98 15.56
N ALA A 200 17.96 4.70 15.52
CA ALA A 200 16.91 4.20 14.64
C ALA A 200 15.51 4.72 14.97
N THR A 201 15.19 5.13 16.20
CA THR A 201 13.82 5.48 16.61
C THR A 201 13.19 6.57 15.73
N ALA A 202 13.91 7.66 15.45
CA ALA A 202 13.40 8.73 14.59
C ALA A 202 13.24 8.26 13.13
N GLY A 203 14.17 7.45 12.65
CA GLY A 203 14.13 6.91 11.30
C GLY A 203 13.04 5.85 11.08
N ILE A 204 12.72 5.04 12.11
CA ILE A 204 11.59 4.10 12.11
C ILE A 204 10.27 4.86 11.90
N GLU A 205 10.06 5.95 12.64
CA GLU A 205 8.84 6.74 12.52
C GLU A 205 8.76 7.50 11.19
N ALA A 206 9.89 8.01 10.69
CA ALA A 206 9.95 8.61 9.35
C ALA A 206 9.60 7.58 8.26
N MET A 207 10.19 6.39 8.33
CA MET A 207 9.93 5.30 7.38
C MET A 207 8.48 4.81 7.46
N ARG A 208 7.90 4.72 8.66
CA ARG A 208 6.47 4.39 8.86
C ARG A 208 5.58 5.36 8.09
N ARG A 209 5.78 6.67 8.26
CA ARG A 209 5.00 7.71 7.56
C ARG A 209 5.19 7.67 6.05
N ALA A 210 6.41 7.39 5.60
CA ALA A 210 6.71 7.22 4.18
C ALA A 210 5.95 6.03 3.58
N LEU A 211 5.94 4.89 4.28
CA LEU A 211 5.17 3.70 3.90
C LEU A 211 3.65 3.96 3.92
N GLU A 212 3.13 4.68 4.92
CA GLU A 212 1.71 5.05 4.98
C GLU A 212 1.30 5.93 3.79
N THR A 213 2.14 6.90 3.42
CA THR A 213 1.91 7.77 2.26
C THR A 213 1.92 6.97 0.96
N TRP A 214 2.90 6.07 0.81
CA TRP A 214 3.00 5.19 -0.36
C TRP A 214 1.83 4.21 -0.43
N ALA A 215 1.41 3.64 0.70
CA ALA A 215 0.23 2.78 0.79
C ALA A 215 -1.04 3.51 0.35
N ALA A 216 -1.21 4.78 0.74
CA ALA A 216 -2.34 5.59 0.33
C ALA A 216 -2.34 5.86 -1.19
N LEU A 217 -1.16 6.10 -1.79
CA LEU A 217 -1.02 6.25 -3.24
C LEU A 217 -1.38 4.96 -3.99
N ILE A 218 -0.85 3.82 -3.52
CA ILE A 218 -1.17 2.50 -4.07
C ILE A 218 -2.67 2.24 -3.95
N GLY A 219 -3.27 2.51 -2.80
CA GLY A 219 -4.71 2.33 -2.58
C GLY A 219 -5.57 3.14 -3.55
N LYS A 220 -5.24 4.41 -3.78
CA LYS A 220 -5.93 5.25 -4.80
C LYS A 220 -5.80 4.67 -6.20
N THR A 221 -4.62 4.16 -6.54
CA THR A 221 -4.34 3.57 -7.87
C THR A 221 -5.10 2.27 -8.07
N THR A 222 -5.12 1.39 -7.06
CA THR A 222 -5.94 0.17 -7.06
C THR A 222 -7.42 0.50 -7.28
N GLN A 223 -7.96 1.45 -6.51
CA GLN A 223 -9.34 1.87 -6.63
C GLN A 223 -9.65 2.44 -8.03
N ALA A 224 -8.72 3.22 -8.60
CA ALA A 224 -8.87 3.74 -9.96
C ALA A 224 -8.92 2.61 -11.00
N LYS A 225 -8.06 1.59 -10.88
CA LYS A 225 -8.05 0.42 -11.76
C LYS A 225 -9.34 -0.39 -11.66
N GLU A 226 -9.78 -0.68 -10.44
CA GLU A 226 -11.04 -1.41 -10.20
C GLU A 226 -12.23 -0.65 -10.75
N GLY A 227 -12.35 0.65 -10.44
CA GLY A 227 -13.41 1.52 -10.97
C GLY A 227 -13.43 1.54 -12.50
N ALA A 228 -12.27 1.67 -13.13
CA ALA A 228 -12.16 1.70 -14.58
C ALA A 228 -12.54 0.36 -15.22
N THR A 229 -12.13 -0.75 -14.61
CA THR A 229 -12.45 -2.11 -15.09
C THR A 229 -13.96 -2.38 -14.99
N THR A 230 -14.56 -2.09 -13.82
CA THR A 230 -15.99 -2.27 -13.61
C THR A 230 -16.81 -1.33 -14.49
N GLY A 231 -16.40 -0.08 -14.64
CA GLY A 231 -17.10 0.90 -15.47
C GLY A 231 -17.06 0.54 -16.97
N ILE A 232 -15.93 0.04 -17.48
CA ILE A 232 -15.86 -0.49 -18.86
C ILE A 232 -16.80 -1.68 -19.05
N ALA A 233 -16.86 -2.62 -18.10
CA ALA A 233 -17.78 -3.74 -18.20
C ALA A 233 -19.25 -3.29 -18.25
N ARG A 234 -19.64 -2.31 -17.42
CA ARG A 234 -20.99 -1.73 -17.41
C ARG A 234 -21.31 -0.99 -18.70
N ALA A 235 -20.43 -0.07 -19.13
CA ALA A 235 -20.61 0.71 -20.35
C ALA A 235 -20.73 -0.21 -21.59
N GLY A 236 -19.97 -1.32 -21.62
CA GLY A 236 -20.07 -2.34 -22.66
C GLY A 236 -21.44 -3.03 -22.69
N ALA A 237 -22.01 -3.36 -21.53
CA ALA A 237 -23.36 -3.94 -21.44
C ALA A 237 -24.43 -2.95 -21.93
N THR A 238 -24.41 -1.70 -21.46
CA THR A 238 -25.35 -0.65 -21.88
C THR A 238 -25.23 -0.34 -23.38
N LEU A 239 -24.01 -0.30 -23.92
CA LEU A 239 -23.79 -0.13 -25.36
C LEU A 239 -24.36 -1.32 -26.16
N GLY A 240 -24.26 -2.54 -25.62
CA GLY A 240 -24.88 -3.74 -26.20
C GLY A 240 -26.41 -3.64 -26.23
N GLU A 241 -27.03 -3.17 -25.15
CA GLU A 241 -28.48 -2.93 -25.06
C GLU A 241 -28.92 -1.86 -26.07
N LEU A 242 -28.20 -0.74 -26.14
CA LEU A 242 -28.47 0.35 -27.09
C LEU A 242 -28.39 -0.13 -28.55
N ARG A 243 -27.40 -0.95 -28.91
CA ARG A 243 -27.32 -1.60 -30.23
C ARG A 243 -28.54 -2.46 -30.53
N GLY A 244 -28.98 -3.25 -29.54
CA GLY A 244 -30.19 -4.06 -29.66
C GLY A 244 -31.45 -3.22 -29.87
N MET A 245 -31.58 -2.11 -29.15
CA MET A 245 -32.70 -1.17 -29.31
C MET A 245 -32.68 -0.48 -30.68
N SER A 246 -31.50 -0.05 -31.15
CA SER A 246 -31.34 0.55 -32.48
C SER A 246 -31.72 -0.42 -33.60
N ALA A 247 -31.31 -1.69 -33.53
CA ALA A 247 -31.69 -2.70 -34.52
C ALA A 247 -33.21 -2.99 -34.51
N ARG A 248 -33.83 -3.05 -33.33
CA ARG A 248 -35.29 -3.17 -33.19
C ARG A 248 -36.01 -1.96 -33.76
N TYR A 249 -35.51 -0.76 -33.49
CA TYR A 249 -36.07 0.49 -34.03
C TYR A 249 -36.06 0.49 -35.56
N GLU A 250 -34.94 0.14 -36.20
CA GLU A 250 -34.87 0.07 -37.67
C GLU A 250 -35.84 -0.96 -38.25
N THR A 251 -36.01 -2.10 -37.57
CA THR A 251 -36.99 -3.13 -37.97
C THR A 251 -38.43 -2.60 -37.89
N GLU A 252 -38.80 -1.95 -36.79
CA GLU A 252 -40.14 -1.36 -36.62
C GLU A 252 -40.37 -0.20 -37.58
N ARG A 253 -39.35 0.63 -37.83
CA ARG A 253 -39.42 1.73 -38.78
C ARG A 253 -39.63 1.22 -40.21
N ALA A 254 -38.89 0.20 -40.63
CA ALA A 254 -39.08 -0.43 -41.93
C ALA A 254 -40.48 -1.06 -42.06
N LYS A 255 -41.03 -1.60 -40.97
CA LYS A 255 -42.41 -2.09 -40.90
C LYS A 255 -43.42 -0.95 -41.07
N VAL A 256 -43.23 0.18 -40.38
CA VAL A 256 -44.06 1.38 -40.55
C VAL A 256 -44.00 1.88 -41.99
N GLU A 257 -42.82 1.98 -42.58
CA GLU A 257 -42.64 2.41 -43.97
C GLU A 257 -43.34 1.46 -44.96
N SER A 258 -43.24 0.14 -44.76
CA SER A 258 -43.90 -0.85 -45.61
C SER A 258 -45.43 -0.83 -45.48
N LEU A 259 -45.95 -0.58 -44.28
CA LEU A 259 -47.40 -0.61 -44.01
C LEU A 259 -48.09 0.72 -44.27
N LEU A 260 -47.47 1.84 -43.91
CA LEU A 260 -48.08 3.17 -43.87
C LEU A 260 -47.42 4.15 -44.86
N GLY A 261 -46.32 3.76 -45.51
CA GLY A 261 -45.61 4.57 -46.48
C GLY A 261 -44.51 5.44 -45.88
N THR A 262 -43.72 6.04 -46.78
CA THR A 262 -42.56 6.86 -46.44
C THR A 262 -42.91 8.12 -45.63
N GLU A 263 -44.03 8.76 -45.93
CA GLU A 263 -44.49 9.96 -45.21
C GLU A 263 -44.81 9.64 -43.74
N ALA A 264 -45.50 8.53 -43.47
CA ALA A 264 -45.79 8.10 -42.10
C ALA A 264 -44.51 7.71 -41.36
N ALA A 265 -43.57 7.01 -42.02
CA ALA A 265 -42.28 6.68 -41.44
C ALA A 265 -41.41 7.92 -41.13
N ALA A 266 -41.57 9.01 -41.88
CA ALA A 266 -40.88 10.28 -41.62
C ALA A 266 -41.40 11.01 -40.37
N THR A 267 -42.61 10.69 -39.88
CA THR A 267 -43.14 11.25 -38.62
C THR A 267 -42.63 10.55 -37.36
N VAL A 268 -42.00 9.38 -37.50
CA VAL A 268 -41.38 8.67 -36.39
C VAL A 268 -40.09 9.41 -35.99
N PRO A 269 -39.86 9.69 -34.70
CA PRO A 269 -38.64 10.36 -34.26
C PRO A 269 -37.39 9.63 -34.78
N PRO A 270 -36.46 10.32 -35.46
CA PRO A 270 -35.26 9.69 -35.96
C PRO A 270 -34.29 9.41 -34.81
N LEU A 271 -33.67 8.23 -34.82
CA LEU A 271 -32.42 8.05 -34.07
C LEU A 271 -31.32 8.85 -34.77
N PRO A 272 -30.49 9.65 -34.08
CA PRO A 272 -29.44 10.41 -34.76
C PRO A 272 -28.48 9.45 -35.48
N ALA A 273 -28.16 9.80 -36.73
CA ALA A 273 -27.31 8.98 -37.56
C ALA A 273 -25.92 8.84 -36.91
N ASP A 274 -25.42 7.61 -36.84
CA ASP A 274 -24.10 7.24 -36.32
C ASP A 274 -23.86 7.45 -34.80
N THR A 275 -24.88 7.72 -33.97
CA THR A 275 -24.69 7.80 -32.50
C THR A 275 -24.08 6.51 -31.94
N VAL A 276 -24.62 5.36 -32.33
CA VAL A 276 -24.12 4.05 -31.89
C VAL A 276 -22.68 3.81 -32.34
N GLY A 277 -22.32 4.21 -33.56
CA GLY A 277 -20.97 4.07 -34.10
C GLY A 277 -19.95 5.00 -33.43
N MET A 278 -20.34 6.24 -33.12
CA MET A 278 -19.54 7.18 -32.35
C MET A 278 -19.26 6.65 -30.93
N LEU A 279 -20.31 6.27 -30.18
CA LEU A 279 -20.18 5.76 -28.81
C LEU A 279 -19.38 4.46 -28.78
N THR A 280 -19.49 3.62 -29.81
CA THR A 280 -18.65 2.42 -29.97
C THR A 280 -17.17 2.78 -30.09
N ARG A 281 -16.81 3.72 -30.96
CA ARG A 281 -15.40 4.14 -31.14
C ARG A 281 -14.82 4.77 -29.87
N TRP A 282 -15.64 5.54 -29.14
CA TRP A 282 -15.23 6.10 -27.86
C TRP A 282 -15.01 4.99 -26.82
N PHE A 283 -15.94 4.05 -26.68
CA PHE A 283 -15.79 2.89 -25.80
C PHE A 283 -14.50 2.10 -26.08
N GLU A 284 -14.21 1.81 -27.35
CA GLU A 284 -12.97 1.10 -27.73
C GLU A 284 -11.70 1.91 -27.38
N THR A 285 -11.75 3.23 -27.49
CA THR A 285 -10.65 4.12 -27.09
C THR A 285 -10.39 4.04 -25.58
N LEU A 286 -11.46 4.05 -24.77
CA LEU A 286 -11.34 3.90 -23.31
C LEU A 286 -10.85 2.49 -22.93
N ARG A 287 -11.31 1.45 -23.64
CA ARG A 287 -10.84 0.08 -23.44
C ARG A 287 -9.34 -0.06 -23.74
N SER A 288 -8.87 0.50 -24.84
CA SER A 288 -7.42 0.53 -25.15
C SER A 288 -6.63 1.32 -24.10
N SER A 289 -7.18 2.44 -23.61
CA SER A 289 -6.55 3.23 -22.54
C SER A 289 -6.49 2.47 -21.20
N LEU A 290 -7.48 1.61 -20.91
CA LEU A 290 -7.48 0.73 -19.74
C LEU A 290 -6.32 -0.28 -19.82
N GLU A 291 -6.12 -0.91 -20.98
CA GLU A 291 -5.04 -1.87 -21.23
C GLU A 291 -3.65 -1.21 -21.11
N GLN A 292 -3.55 0.09 -21.44
CA GLN A 292 -2.34 0.89 -21.28
C GLN A 292 -2.09 1.35 -19.83
N GLY A 293 -3.02 1.10 -18.90
CA GLY A 293 -2.87 1.50 -17.49
C GLY A 293 -3.31 2.93 -17.18
N HIS A 294 -3.96 3.65 -18.10
CA HIS A 294 -4.41 5.03 -17.90
C HIS A 294 -5.72 5.13 -17.09
N TRP A 295 -5.80 4.46 -15.95
CA TRP A 295 -7.05 4.23 -15.20
C TRP A 295 -7.78 5.51 -14.79
N THR A 296 -7.08 6.53 -14.32
CA THR A 296 -7.70 7.80 -13.91
C THR A 296 -8.36 8.51 -15.09
N ALA A 297 -7.70 8.54 -16.26
CA ALA A 297 -8.27 9.13 -17.46
C ALA A 297 -9.47 8.33 -17.98
N VAL A 298 -9.40 7.00 -17.88
CA VAL A 298 -10.52 6.11 -18.23
C VAL A 298 -11.74 6.39 -17.34
N ASN A 299 -11.57 6.55 -16.03
CA ASN A 299 -12.69 6.87 -15.13
C ASN A 299 -13.38 8.19 -15.49
N VAL A 300 -12.62 9.22 -15.84
CA VAL A 300 -13.19 10.50 -16.30
C VAL A 300 -13.93 10.32 -17.62
N GLY A 301 -13.32 9.62 -18.59
CA GLY A 301 -13.96 9.33 -19.88
C GLY A 301 -15.23 8.48 -19.74
N LEU A 302 -15.25 7.53 -18.80
CA LEU A 302 -16.40 6.67 -18.50
C LEU A 302 -17.59 7.47 -17.99
N ALA A 303 -17.39 8.44 -17.09
CA ALA A 303 -18.49 9.27 -16.59
C ALA A 303 -19.20 10.02 -17.73
N HIS A 304 -18.45 10.52 -18.71
CA HIS A 304 -19.02 11.17 -19.89
C HIS A 304 -19.66 10.18 -20.87
N LEU A 305 -19.05 8.99 -21.05
CA LEU A 305 -19.62 7.95 -21.89
C LEU A 305 -20.94 7.39 -21.31
N GLU A 306 -21.01 7.17 -20.00
CA GLU A 306 -22.22 6.71 -19.30
C GLU A 306 -23.36 7.72 -19.49
N ALA A 307 -23.11 9.01 -19.29
CA ALA A 307 -24.11 10.06 -19.55
C ALA A 307 -24.59 10.08 -21.01
N ALA A 308 -23.67 9.93 -21.97
CA ALA A 308 -24.02 9.88 -23.38
C ALA A 308 -24.79 8.60 -23.76
N LEU A 309 -24.47 7.46 -23.13
CA LEU A 309 -25.20 6.21 -23.29
C LEU A 309 -26.62 6.29 -22.72
N GLU A 310 -26.80 6.92 -21.55
CA GLU A 310 -28.12 7.17 -20.97
C GLU A 310 -28.99 8.03 -21.89
N GLU A 311 -28.44 9.14 -22.38
CA GLU A 311 -29.15 10.03 -23.31
C GLU A 311 -29.54 9.30 -24.61
N ALA A 312 -28.60 8.56 -25.20
CA ALA A 312 -28.84 7.79 -26.41
C ALA A 312 -29.87 6.66 -26.19
N THR A 313 -29.85 6.01 -25.02
CA THR A 313 -30.81 4.96 -24.66
C THR A 313 -32.22 5.54 -24.51
N ALA A 314 -32.36 6.68 -23.83
CA ALA A 314 -33.65 7.37 -23.71
C ALA A 314 -34.19 7.82 -25.07
N ALA A 315 -33.32 8.33 -25.96
CA ALA A 315 -33.69 8.69 -27.33
C ALA A 315 -34.15 7.46 -28.14
N ALA A 316 -33.44 6.34 -28.03
CA ALA A 316 -33.79 5.09 -28.70
C ALA A 316 -35.13 4.52 -28.20
N GLU A 317 -35.38 4.58 -26.91
CA GLU A 317 -36.65 4.14 -26.32
C GLU A 317 -37.82 4.96 -26.86
N LYS A 318 -37.69 6.29 -26.83
CA LYS A 318 -38.71 7.21 -27.36
C LYS A 318 -38.98 6.96 -28.85
N ALA A 319 -37.92 6.74 -29.64
CA ALA A 319 -38.04 6.46 -31.06
C ALA A 319 -38.75 5.11 -31.32
N LEU A 320 -38.41 4.07 -30.56
CA LEU A 320 -39.03 2.74 -30.66
C LEU A 320 -40.52 2.76 -30.27
N VAL A 321 -40.87 3.46 -29.18
CA VAL A 321 -42.27 3.66 -28.76
C VAL A 321 -43.05 4.41 -29.85
N GLY A 322 -42.46 5.45 -30.44
CA GLY A 322 -43.06 6.19 -31.55
C GLY A 322 -43.33 5.31 -32.79
N ALA A 323 -42.38 4.46 -33.17
CA ALA A 323 -42.54 3.53 -34.30
C ALA A 323 -43.64 2.49 -34.03
N ARG A 324 -43.65 1.90 -32.83
CA ARG A 324 -44.67 0.92 -32.43
C ARG A 324 -46.06 1.52 -32.37
N GLY A 325 -46.20 2.72 -31.80
CA GLY A 325 -47.48 3.42 -31.72
C GLY A 325 -48.16 3.60 -33.08
N LYS A 326 -47.38 3.79 -34.16
CA LYS A 326 -47.92 3.85 -35.53
C LYS A 326 -48.47 2.52 -36.03
N CYS A 327 -47.82 1.40 -35.72
CA CYS A 327 -48.36 0.08 -36.01
C CYS A 327 -49.62 -0.21 -35.16
N ASP A 328 -49.59 0.16 -33.88
CA ASP A 328 -50.70 -0.06 -32.95
C ASP A 328 -51.94 0.76 -33.35
N GLU A 329 -51.77 1.99 -33.84
CA GLU A 329 -52.84 2.81 -34.44
C GLU A 329 -53.53 2.07 -35.60
N LEU A 330 -52.75 1.39 -36.47
CA LEU A 330 -53.29 0.61 -37.58
C LEU A 330 -54.05 -0.63 -37.10
N ASP A 331 -53.51 -1.35 -36.13
CA ASP A 331 -54.15 -2.54 -35.58
C ASP A 331 -55.44 -2.20 -34.80
N ASP A 332 -55.49 -1.05 -34.12
CA ASP A 332 -56.72 -0.53 -33.51
C ASP A 332 -57.79 -0.23 -34.57
N LEU A 333 -57.44 0.41 -35.70
CA LEU A 333 -58.39 0.64 -36.80
C LEU A 333 -58.95 -0.67 -37.38
N ARG A 334 -58.10 -1.69 -37.53
CA ARG A 334 -58.54 -3.03 -37.95
C ARG A 334 -59.44 -3.69 -36.92
N GLY A 335 -59.11 -3.57 -35.63
CA GLY A 335 -59.93 -4.05 -34.51
C GLY A 335 -61.31 -3.40 -34.49
N ARG A 336 -61.37 -2.07 -34.61
CA ARG A 336 -62.62 -1.29 -34.71
C ARG A 336 -63.46 -1.73 -35.91
N PHE A 337 -62.84 -1.92 -37.07
CA PHE A 337 -63.56 -2.42 -38.24
C PHE A 337 -64.20 -3.80 -37.98
N SER A 338 -63.43 -4.73 -37.40
CA SER A 338 -63.91 -6.07 -37.04
C SER A 338 -65.07 -6.01 -36.04
N ALA A 339 -64.96 -5.15 -35.02
CA ALA A 339 -66.03 -4.95 -34.03
C ALA A 339 -67.31 -4.38 -34.66
N LEU A 340 -67.18 -3.41 -35.58
CA LEU A 340 -68.34 -2.86 -36.31
C LEU A 340 -69.01 -3.90 -37.22
N LYS A 341 -68.23 -4.78 -37.87
CA LYS A 341 -68.79 -5.94 -38.62
C LYS A 341 -69.54 -6.90 -37.70
N ALA A 342 -69.00 -7.21 -36.52
CA ALA A 342 -69.69 -8.07 -35.56
C ALA A 342 -71.00 -7.44 -35.05
N LYS A 343 -71.00 -6.13 -34.77
CA LYS A 343 -72.19 -5.37 -34.38
C LYS A 343 -73.26 -5.40 -35.46
N GLU A 344 -72.89 -5.20 -36.72
CA GLU A 344 -73.79 -5.30 -37.86
C GLU A 344 -74.45 -6.68 -37.94
N THR A 345 -73.67 -7.76 -37.85
CA THR A 345 -74.20 -9.13 -37.87
C THR A 345 -75.22 -9.37 -36.75
N ALA A 346 -74.97 -8.82 -35.56
CA ALA A 346 -75.90 -8.90 -34.43
C ALA A 346 -77.22 -8.13 -34.68
N ILE A 347 -77.15 -6.94 -35.30
CA ILE A 347 -78.33 -6.15 -35.67
C ILE A 347 -79.15 -6.87 -36.75
N ALA A 348 -78.49 -7.38 -37.80
CA ALA A 348 -79.13 -8.09 -38.90
C ALA A 348 -79.86 -9.36 -38.41
N ALA A 349 -79.31 -10.06 -37.41
CA ALA A 349 -79.95 -11.22 -36.78
C ALA A 349 -81.24 -10.86 -36.01
N GLN A 350 -81.39 -9.62 -35.54
CA GLN A 350 -82.55 -9.17 -34.76
C GLN A 350 -83.65 -8.53 -35.62
N SER A 351 -83.31 -7.90 -36.74
CA SER A 351 -84.22 -6.98 -37.45
C SER A 351 -84.65 -7.42 -38.86
N GLN A 352 -84.18 -8.58 -39.36
CA GLN A 352 -84.50 -9.14 -40.70
C GLN A 352 -84.29 -8.18 -41.90
N HIS A 353 -83.63 -7.04 -41.68
CA HIS A 353 -83.30 -6.06 -42.72
C HIS A 353 -81.84 -6.19 -43.16
N GLN A 354 -81.61 -6.17 -44.47
CA GLN A 354 -80.26 -6.03 -45.04
C GLN A 354 -79.84 -4.56 -44.98
N LEU A 355 -78.86 -4.28 -44.13
CA LEU A 355 -78.18 -2.99 -44.09
C LEU A 355 -77.38 -2.80 -45.39
N GLY A 356 -77.67 -1.74 -46.16
CA GLY A 356 -76.99 -1.40 -47.43
C GLY A 356 -75.57 -0.87 -47.25
N THR A 357 -74.75 -1.54 -46.45
CA THR A 357 -73.41 -1.13 -45.98
C THR A 357 -72.26 -1.82 -46.74
N GLU A 358 -72.56 -2.77 -47.63
CA GLU A 358 -71.56 -3.58 -48.34
C GLU A 358 -70.52 -2.75 -49.10
N ALA A 359 -70.94 -1.66 -49.74
CA ALA A 359 -70.04 -0.75 -50.44
C ALA A 359 -69.00 -0.13 -49.49
N ILE A 360 -69.44 0.40 -48.35
CA ILE A 360 -68.54 1.01 -47.35
C ILE A 360 -67.64 -0.05 -46.69
N LYS A 361 -68.15 -1.27 -46.44
CA LYS A 361 -67.32 -2.38 -45.91
C LYS A 361 -66.23 -2.78 -46.90
N ALA A 362 -66.54 -2.83 -48.20
CA ALA A 362 -65.56 -3.10 -49.23
C ALA A 362 -64.51 -1.99 -49.30
N GLU A 363 -64.93 -0.72 -49.27
CA GLU A 363 -64.01 0.43 -49.27
C GLU A 363 -63.06 0.44 -48.05
N ILE A 364 -63.57 0.18 -46.84
CA ILE A 364 -62.73 0.10 -45.62
C ILE A 364 -61.77 -1.10 -45.72
N ALA A 365 -62.23 -2.25 -46.20
CA ALA A 365 -61.40 -3.43 -46.36
C ALA A 365 -60.27 -3.19 -47.38
N THR A 366 -60.57 -2.53 -48.50
CA THR A 366 -59.58 -2.11 -49.50
C THR A 366 -58.60 -1.11 -48.90
N ALA A 367 -59.08 -0.11 -48.16
CA ALA A 367 -58.24 0.89 -47.49
C ALA A 367 -57.22 0.24 -46.52
N LEU A 368 -57.70 -0.64 -45.64
CA LEU A 368 -56.89 -1.27 -44.58
C LEU A 368 -55.98 -2.41 -45.06
N SER A 369 -56.23 -2.93 -46.27
CA SER A 369 -55.42 -3.98 -46.91
C SER A 369 -54.41 -3.45 -47.93
N ALA A 370 -54.53 -2.18 -48.35
CA ALA A 370 -53.56 -1.51 -49.21
C ALA A 370 -52.17 -1.43 -48.56
N ARG A 371 -51.11 -1.36 -49.38
CA ARG A 371 -49.73 -1.11 -48.93
C ARG A 371 -49.10 -0.07 -49.86
N PRO A 372 -48.88 1.17 -49.41
CA PRO A 372 -49.17 1.69 -48.07
C PRO A 372 -50.67 1.89 -47.78
N VAL A 373 -51.07 1.82 -46.51
CA VAL A 373 -52.43 2.08 -46.02
C VAL A 373 -52.71 3.57 -45.99
N ASP A 374 -53.81 3.99 -46.63
CA ASP A 374 -54.36 5.35 -46.48
C ASP A 374 -55.13 5.46 -45.16
N VAL A 375 -54.41 5.80 -44.09
CA VAL A 375 -54.97 5.93 -42.74
C VAL A 375 -56.06 7.00 -42.67
N PRO A 376 -55.90 8.22 -43.22
CA PRO A 376 -56.96 9.22 -43.25
C PRO A 376 -58.26 8.71 -43.90
N MET A 377 -58.15 8.04 -45.05
CA MET A 377 -59.32 7.47 -45.73
C MET A 377 -59.97 6.37 -44.90
N ALA A 378 -59.18 5.46 -44.32
CA ALA A 378 -59.70 4.38 -43.48
C ALA A 378 -60.44 4.90 -42.24
N VAL A 379 -59.92 5.94 -41.57
CA VAL A 379 -60.55 6.59 -40.41
C VAL A 379 -61.89 7.22 -40.80
N GLU A 380 -61.92 7.98 -41.89
CA GLU A 380 -63.14 8.66 -42.34
C GLU A 380 -64.23 7.65 -42.73
N ARG A 381 -63.87 6.60 -43.47
CA ARG A 381 -64.81 5.53 -43.84
C ARG A 381 -65.31 4.74 -42.63
N LEU A 382 -64.45 4.46 -41.65
CA LEU A 382 -64.85 3.83 -40.39
C LEU A 382 -65.87 4.68 -39.62
N ARG A 383 -65.66 5.99 -39.58
CA ARG A 383 -66.60 6.94 -38.95
C ARG A 383 -67.96 6.92 -39.65
N GLN A 384 -67.97 6.96 -40.97
CA GLN A 384 -69.20 6.88 -41.78
C GLN A 384 -69.93 5.55 -41.54
N TYR A 385 -69.20 4.43 -41.48
CA TYR A 385 -69.78 3.12 -41.19
C TYR A 385 -70.41 3.04 -39.80
N GLN A 386 -69.73 3.58 -38.79
CA GLN A 386 -70.25 3.66 -37.43
C GLN A 386 -71.52 4.51 -37.35
N MET A 387 -71.58 5.65 -38.06
CA MET A 387 -72.77 6.51 -38.10
C MET A 387 -73.97 5.77 -38.70
N LEU A 388 -73.79 5.04 -39.80
CA LEU A 388 -74.86 4.25 -40.43
C LEU A 388 -75.42 3.17 -39.50
N LEU A 389 -74.54 2.48 -38.77
CA LEU A 389 -74.95 1.48 -37.76
C LEU A 389 -75.66 2.09 -36.55
N SER A 390 -75.40 3.37 -36.24
CA SER A 390 -75.96 4.06 -35.07
C SER A 390 -77.29 4.74 -35.38
N GLY A 391 -77.45 5.29 -36.59
CA GLY A 391 -78.69 5.92 -37.06
C GLY A 391 -79.83 4.94 -37.36
N GLN A 392 -79.57 3.62 -37.35
CA GLN A 392 -80.58 2.57 -37.50
C GLN A 392 -80.96 1.86 -36.19
N LEU A 393 -80.37 2.29 -35.06
CA LEU A 393 -80.74 1.86 -33.70
C LEU A 393 -81.75 2.81 -33.03
N GLN A 394 -82.10 3.91 -33.70
CA GLN A 394 -83.22 4.80 -33.35
C GLN A 394 -84.44 4.40 -34.17
#